data_AF-Q45NA8-F1
#
_entry.id   AF-Q45NA8-F1
#
_cell.length_a   1.000
_cell.length_b   1.000
_cell.length_c   1.000
_cell.angle_alpha   90.00
_cell.angle_beta   90.00
_cell.angle_gamma   90.00
#
_symmetry.space_group_name_H-M   'P 1'
#
loop_
_entity.id
_entity.type
_entity.pdbx_description
1 polymer ?
#
loop_
_entity_poly.entity_id
_entity_poly.type
_entity_poly.pdbx_seq_one_letter_code
_entity_poly.pdbx_strand_id
1 'polypeptide(L)'
;MGSWSNVLLMCGLVMVALLNGTTGHEIHNLTEAVHTLQIHHGLTDTKWVGKAVFTPYLGKVEDTCTCEKLVLLRMLNGYMDIFSDMLKKAKTVETETSLKELQESVKELKNKYNNEQAVWKQLHEINTVKKDDSTIQGGAVNDFISVYDKAFVVAQHSKKTPLLLKHFLQR
;
A
#
# COMPACT_ATOMS: atom_id res chain seq x y z
N MET A 1 23.34 17.15 33.37
CA MET A 1 22.20 17.72 32.63
C MET A 1 22.46 17.56 31.14
N GLY A 2 21.48 17.06 30.39
CA GLY A 2 21.57 16.85 28.94
C GLY A 2 21.27 15.44 28.46
N SER A 3 20.16 14.82 28.92
CA SER A 3 19.73 13.48 28.49
C SER A 3 18.24 13.42 28.14
N TRP A 4 17.60 14.52 27.75
CA TRP A 4 16.14 14.56 27.62
C TRP A 4 15.61 15.02 26.26
N SER A 5 16.47 15.34 25.28
CA SER A 5 16.03 15.83 23.96
C SER A 5 15.88 14.75 22.87
N ASN A 6 16.37 13.52 23.07
CA ASN A 6 16.32 12.48 22.02
C ASN A 6 15.15 11.49 22.15
N VAL A 7 14.41 11.49 23.26
CA VAL A 7 13.25 10.59 23.46
C VAL A 7 11.96 11.19 22.88
N LEU A 8 11.90 12.51 22.72
CA LEU A 8 10.74 13.21 22.15
C LEU A 8 10.59 13.09 20.62
N LEU A 9 11.62 12.58 19.92
CA LEU A 9 11.61 12.46 18.46
C LEU A 9 11.10 11.10 17.93
N MET A 10 10.96 10.08 18.78
CA MET A 10 10.52 8.74 18.35
C MET A 10 9.03 8.44 18.61
N CYS A 11 8.28 9.38 19.19
CA CYS A 11 6.81 9.31 19.31
C CYS A 11 6.09 10.15 18.23
N GLY A 12 6.82 10.80 17.31
CA GLY A 12 6.31 11.85 16.44
C GLY A 12 5.62 11.45 15.14
N LEU A 13 5.38 10.16 14.86
CA LEU A 13 4.77 9.72 13.59
C LEU A 13 3.44 8.97 13.71
N VAL A 14 2.78 8.99 14.87
CA VAL A 14 1.47 8.29 15.05
C VAL A 14 0.28 9.25 15.24
N MET A 15 0.47 10.57 15.35
CA MET A 15 -0.59 11.48 15.83
C MET A 15 -1.18 12.46 14.79
N VAL A 16 -1.17 12.17 13.48
CA VAL A 16 -1.74 13.11 12.48
C VAL A 16 -3.19 12.78 12.07
N ALA A 17 -3.80 11.69 12.54
CA ALA A 17 -5.15 11.30 12.09
C ALA A 17 -6.33 11.69 13.03
N LEU A 18 -6.14 12.59 14.01
CA LEU A 18 -7.16 12.88 15.03
C LEU A 18 -8.17 13.99 14.71
N LEU A 19 -8.32 14.40 13.44
CA LEU A 19 -9.30 15.42 13.06
C LEU A 19 -10.11 14.96 11.85
N ASN A 20 -11.15 14.14 12.09
CA ASN A 20 -12.44 14.14 11.38
C ASN A 20 -13.43 13.16 12.05
N GLY A 21 -14.47 13.72 12.69
CA GLY A 21 -15.32 13.14 13.74
C GLY A 21 -16.29 11.99 13.42
N THR A 22 -15.95 11.10 12.49
CA THR A 22 -16.58 9.76 12.38
C THR A 22 -15.54 8.62 12.36
N THR A 23 -14.25 8.96 12.20
CA THR A 23 -13.14 8.00 12.11
C THR A 23 -12.56 7.60 13.47
N GLY A 24 -12.89 8.32 14.55
CA GLY A 24 -12.28 8.11 15.87
C GLY A 24 -12.65 6.78 16.54
N HIS A 25 -13.85 6.25 16.28
CA HIS A 25 -14.30 4.98 16.86
C HIS A 25 -13.70 3.77 16.11
N GLU A 26 -13.65 3.82 14.77
CA GLU A 26 -13.06 2.77 13.93
C GLU A 26 -11.55 2.63 14.16
N ILE A 27 -10.82 3.76 14.33
CA ILE A 27 -9.37 3.75 14.58
C ILE A 27 -9.04 3.25 15.99
N HIS A 28 -9.89 3.52 16.99
CA HIS A 28 -9.68 3.03 18.35
C HIS A 28 -9.74 1.50 18.39
N ASN A 29 -10.74 0.90 17.73
CA ASN A 29 -10.91 -0.56 17.68
C ASN A 29 -9.75 -1.24 16.93
N LEU A 30 -9.27 -0.64 15.84
CA LEU A 30 -8.08 -1.10 15.13
C LEU A 30 -6.83 -1.12 16.01
N THR A 31 -6.63 -0.05 16.80
CA THR A 31 -5.46 0.09 17.67
C THR A 31 -5.46 -0.98 18.75
N GLU A 32 -6.62 -1.22 19.36
CA GLU A 32 -6.80 -2.27 20.36
C GLU A 32 -6.55 -3.68 19.78
N ALA A 33 -7.15 -3.98 18.62
CA ALA A 33 -6.95 -5.26 17.94
C ALA A 33 -5.47 -5.51 17.58
N VAL A 34 -4.75 -4.50 17.07
CA VAL A 34 -3.30 -4.60 16.82
C VAL A 34 -2.54 -4.84 18.12
N HIS A 35 -2.85 -4.10 19.19
CA HIS A 35 -2.17 -4.23 20.47
C HIS A 35 -2.35 -5.62 21.10
N THR A 36 -3.56 -6.18 21.03
CA THR A 36 -3.85 -7.56 21.46
C THR A 36 -2.98 -8.57 20.73
N LEU A 37 -2.86 -8.46 19.40
CA LEU A 37 -1.99 -9.34 18.62
C LEU A 37 -0.51 -9.13 18.94
N GLN A 38 -0.08 -7.89 19.20
CA GLN A 38 1.29 -7.60 19.59
C GLN A 38 1.66 -8.24 20.92
N ILE A 39 0.78 -8.19 21.93
CA ILE A 39 1.00 -8.86 23.22
C ILE A 39 1.04 -10.37 23.01
N HIS A 40 0.04 -10.94 22.35
CA HIS A 40 -0.08 -12.38 22.18
C HIS A 40 1.14 -13.01 21.48
N HIS A 41 1.67 -12.33 20.47
CA HIS A 41 2.82 -12.81 19.69
C HIS A 41 4.17 -12.31 20.20
N GLY A 42 4.22 -11.57 21.32
CA GLY A 42 5.46 -11.02 21.88
C GLY A 42 6.17 -10.07 20.90
N LEU A 43 5.42 -9.19 20.26
CA LEU A 43 5.88 -8.27 19.21
C LEU A 43 6.37 -6.92 19.75
N THR A 44 6.32 -6.70 21.06
CA THR A 44 6.77 -5.46 21.72
C THR A 44 8.28 -5.44 22.00
N ASP A 45 8.98 -6.54 21.75
CA ASP A 45 10.42 -6.68 21.94
C ASP A 45 11.24 -5.89 20.89
N THR A 46 12.34 -5.28 21.33
CA THR A 46 13.35 -4.61 20.50
C THR A 46 13.84 -5.41 19.30
N LYS A 47 13.78 -6.75 19.32
CA LYS A 47 14.14 -7.61 18.18
C LYS A 47 13.31 -7.35 16.91
N TRP A 48 12.18 -6.63 17.02
CA TRP A 48 11.31 -6.24 15.91
C TRP A 48 11.62 -4.86 15.33
N VAL A 49 12.48 -4.07 16.00
CA VAL A 49 12.92 -2.77 15.48
C VAL A 49 13.59 -2.95 14.12
N GLY A 50 13.17 -2.14 13.15
CA GLY A 50 13.69 -2.20 11.77
C GLY A 50 13.15 -3.35 10.92
N LYS A 51 12.26 -4.21 11.44
CA LYS A 51 11.65 -5.34 10.70
C LYS A 51 10.29 -5.00 10.10
N ALA A 52 10.04 -3.72 9.82
CA ALA A 52 8.79 -3.30 9.20
C ALA A 52 8.67 -3.86 7.77
N VAL A 53 7.56 -4.54 7.49
CA VAL A 53 7.35 -5.23 6.20
C VAL A 53 6.99 -4.24 5.10
N PHE A 54 6.05 -3.32 5.35
CA PHE A 54 5.52 -2.42 4.32
C PHE A 54 5.95 -0.96 4.47
N THR A 55 6.36 -0.52 5.66
CA THR A 55 6.86 0.85 5.89
C THR A 55 7.97 1.27 4.92
N PRO A 56 8.92 0.40 4.53
CA PRO A 56 9.95 0.78 3.57
C PRO A 56 9.44 1.18 2.18
N TYR A 57 8.16 1.03 1.85
CA TYR A 57 7.59 1.43 0.56
C TYR A 57 6.63 2.63 0.66
N LEU A 58 6.27 3.07 1.87
CA LEU A 58 5.36 4.21 2.06
C LEU A 58 6.01 5.51 1.57
N GLY A 59 5.26 6.32 0.81
CA GLY A 59 5.71 7.62 0.31
C GLY A 59 6.90 7.59 -0.67
N LYS A 60 7.25 6.43 -1.23
CA LYS A 60 8.40 6.28 -2.15
C LYS A 60 8.04 6.40 -3.63
N VAL A 61 6.76 6.42 -3.96
CA VAL A 61 6.30 6.59 -5.33
C VAL A 61 5.98 8.06 -5.52
N GLU A 62 6.40 8.64 -6.65
CA GLU A 62 6.01 10.01 -7.00
C GLU A 62 4.50 10.16 -6.88
N ASP A 63 4.05 11.26 -6.28
CA ASP A 63 2.67 11.58 -5.91
C ASP A 63 1.76 11.85 -7.14
N THR A 64 1.98 11.13 -8.23
CA THR A 64 0.90 10.86 -9.17
C THR A 64 -0.10 9.99 -8.41
N CYS A 65 -1.22 10.61 -8.03
CA CYS A 65 -2.27 10.06 -7.17
C CYS A 65 -2.65 8.59 -7.45
N THR A 66 -2.50 8.12 -8.69
CA THR A 66 -2.79 6.75 -9.11
C THR A 66 -1.72 5.73 -8.70
N CYS A 67 -0.43 6.06 -8.75
CA CYS A 67 0.64 5.09 -8.51
C CYS A 67 0.81 4.77 -7.02
N GLU A 68 0.71 5.77 -6.15
CA GLU A 68 0.71 5.54 -4.70
C GLU A 68 -0.48 4.68 -4.26
N LYS A 69 -1.69 4.99 -4.75
CA LYS A 69 -2.89 4.21 -4.42
C LYS A 69 -2.78 2.73 -4.83
N LEU A 70 -2.16 2.43 -5.97
CA LEU A 70 -1.89 1.05 -6.39
C LEU A 70 -0.94 0.33 -5.42
N VAL A 71 0.10 1.01 -4.93
CA VAL A 71 1.02 0.46 -3.93
C VAL A 71 0.31 0.21 -2.60
N LEU A 72 -0.47 1.18 -2.12
CA LEU A 72 -1.27 1.04 -0.89
C LEU A 72 -2.27 -0.11 -0.99
N LEU A 73 -2.99 -0.24 -2.11
CA LEU A 73 -3.88 -1.37 -2.35
C LEU A 73 -3.12 -2.70 -2.28
N ARG A 74 -1.91 -2.77 -2.83
CA ARG A 74 -1.11 -3.99 -2.77
C ARG A 74 -0.67 -4.33 -1.34
N MET A 75 -0.34 -3.34 -0.52
CA MET A 75 -0.04 -3.53 0.90
C MET A 75 -1.27 -4.04 1.67
N LEU A 76 -2.45 -3.46 1.43
CA LEU A 76 -3.71 -3.91 2.04
C LEU A 76 -4.03 -5.37 1.68
N ASN A 77 -3.81 -5.77 0.42
CA ASN A 77 -3.91 -7.18 0.03
C ASN A 77 -2.90 -8.06 0.79
N GLY A 78 -1.66 -7.59 0.95
CA GLY A 78 -0.65 -8.28 1.75
C GLY A 78 -1.06 -8.46 3.21
N TYR A 79 -1.64 -7.43 3.84
CA TYR A 79 -2.18 -7.55 5.20
C TYR A 79 -3.34 -8.55 5.26
N MET A 80 -4.27 -8.55 4.30
CA MET A 80 -5.34 -9.56 4.23
C MET A 80 -4.80 -10.97 4.19
N ASP A 81 -3.79 -11.23 3.35
CA ASP A 81 -3.18 -12.55 3.19
C ASP A 81 -2.48 -12.99 4.49
N ILE A 82 -1.70 -12.10 5.11
CA ILE A 82 -1.01 -12.34 6.39
C ILE A 82 -2.02 -12.62 7.51
N PHE A 83 -3.03 -11.76 7.68
CA PHE A 83 -4.04 -11.94 8.72
C PHE A 83 -4.88 -13.19 8.48
N SER A 84 -5.15 -13.57 7.22
CA SER A 84 -5.83 -14.83 6.91
C SER A 84 -5.02 -16.05 7.30
N ASP A 85 -3.71 -16.03 7.10
CA ASP A 85 -2.81 -17.10 7.53
C ASP A 85 -2.69 -17.16 9.07
N MET A 86 -2.58 -16.00 9.72
CA MET A 86 -2.58 -15.91 11.19
C MET A 86 -3.90 -16.44 11.77
N LEU A 87 -5.04 -16.11 11.16
CA LEU A 87 -6.36 -16.52 11.61
C LEU A 87 -6.53 -18.03 11.57
N LYS A 88 -6.01 -18.70 10.53
CA LYS A 88 -6.00 -20.17 10.43
C LYS A 88 -5.20 -20.84 11.55
N LYS A 89 -4.26 -20.11 12.17
CA LYS A 89 -3.36 -20.59 13.23
C LYS A 89 -3.77 -20.08 14.62
N ALA A 90 -4.80 -19.25 14.70
CA ALA A 90 -5.28 -18.67 15.96
C ALA A 90 -5.78 -19.78 16.87
N LYS A 91 -5.42 -19.69 18.16
CA LYS A 91 -5.79 -20.69 19.18
C LYS A 91 -6.69 -20.12 20.27
N THR A 92 -6.87 -18.81 20.30
CA THR A 92 -7.66 -18.12 21.32
C THR A 92 -8.76 -17.31 20.65
N VAL A 93 -9.93 -17.25 21.30
CA VAL A 93 -11.06 -16.45 20.83
C VAL A 93 -10.68 -14.99 20.69
N GLU A 94 -9.86 -14.48 21.61
CA GLU A 94 -9.38 -13.09 21.60
C GLU A 94 -8.56 -12.78 20.33
N THR A 95 -7.58 -13.62 19.98
CA THR A 95 -6.77 -13.42 18.75
C THR A 95 -7.60 -13.59 17.48
N GLU A 96 -8.54 -14.54 17.49
CA GLU A 96 -9.47 -14.76 16.38
C GLU A 96 -10.35 -13.53 16.12
N THR A 97 -10.92 -12.95 17.18
CA THR A 97 -11.75 -11.74 17.11
C THR A 97 -10.94 -10.55 16.60
N SER A 98 -9.76 -10.28 17.17
CA SER A 98 -8.93 -9.16 16.71
C SER A 98 -8.49 -9.32 15.25
N LEU A 99 -8.14 -10.54 14.80
CA LEU A 99 -7.79 -10.77 13.39
C LEU A 99 -8.98 -10.55 12.45
N LYS A 100 -10.19 -10.97 12.84
CA LYS A 100 -11.42 -10.72 12.07
C LYS A 100 -11.74 -9.23 11.97
N GLU A 101 -11.59 -8.48 13.06
CA GLU A 101 -11.78 -7.03 13.07
C GLU A 101 -10.80 -6.33 12.11
N LEU A 102 -9.50 -6.65 12.19
CA LEU A 102 -8.50 -6.10 11.27
C LEU A 102 -8.80 -6.45 9.80
N GLN A 103 -9.21 -7.68 9.52
CA GLN A 103 -9.61 -8.09 8.17
C GLN A 103 -10.81 -7.30 7.67
N GLU A 104 -11.82 -7.06 8.51
CA GLU A 104 -13.01 -6.31 8.10
C GLU A 104 -12.67 -4.86 7.78
N SER A 105 -11.89 -4.18 8.64
CA SER A 105 -11.44 -2.82 8.35
C SER A 105 -10.61 -2.73 7.07
N VAL A 106 -9.77 -3.73 6.78
CA VAL A 106 -9.03 -3.76 5.51
C VAL A 106 -9.99 -3.95 4.32
N LYS A 107 -11.02 -4.80 4.42
CA LYS A 107 -12.03 -4.96 3.36
C LYS A 107 -12.78 -3.65 3.11
N GLU A 108 -13.25 -2.99 4.18
CA GLU A 108 -13.96 -1.72 4.09
C GLU A 108 -13.09 -0.65 3.43
N LEU A 109 -11.82 -0.55 3.81
CA LEU A 109 -10.89 0.39 3.20
C LEU A 109 -10.65 0.06 1.72
N LYS A 110 -10.48 -1.21 1.36
CA LYS A 110 -10.30 -1.65 -0.03
C LYS A 110 -11.47 -1.30 -0.94
N ASN A 111 -12.70 -1.23 -0.41
CA ASN A 111 -13.88 -0.80 -1.19
C ASN A 111 -13.75 0.64 -1.74
N LYS A 112 -12.82 1.45 -1.20
CA LYS A 112 -12.51 2.80 -1.70
C LYS A 112 -11.48 2.81 -2.84
N TYR A 113 -10.90 1.66 -3.18
CA TYR A 113 -9.84 1.49 -4.19
C TYR A 113 -10.34 0.72 -5.43
N ASN A 114 -11.61 0.91 -5.84
CA ASN A 114 -12.21 0.10 -6.91
C ASN A 114 -11.48 0.24 -8.27
N ASN A 115 -11.01 1.44 -8.60
CA ASN A 115 -10.26 1.68 -9.84
C ASN A 115 -8.90 0.99 -9.81
N GLU A 116 -8.21 1.08 -8.69
CA GLU A 116 -6.91 0.44 -8.48
C GLU A 116 -7.05 -1.09 -8.45
N GLN A 117 -8.16 -1.62 -7.93
CA GLN A 117 -8.48 -3.04 -8.00
C GLN A 117 -8.67 -3.51 -9.44
N ALA A 118 -9.35 -2.72 -10.28
CA ALA A 118 -9.50 -3.05 -11.71
C ALA A 118 -8.15 -3.03 -12.44
N VAL A 119 -7.31 -2.03 -12.20
CA VAL A 119 -5.96 -1.96 -12.77
C VAL A 119 -5.09 -3.12 -12.29
N TRP A 120 -5.13 -3.43 -10.99
CA TRP A 120 -4.39 -4.56 -10.43
C TRP A 120 -4.81 -5.89 -11.06
N LYS A 121 -6.12 -6.11 -11.30
CA LYS A 121 -6.63 -7.30 -11.97
C LYS A 121 -6.01 -7.44 -13.37
N GLN A 122 -6.01 -6.36 -14.16
CA GLN A 122 -5.39 -6.36 -15.50
C GLN A 122 -3.89 -6.68 -15.43
N LEU A 123 -3.15 -6.07 -14.48
CA LEU A 123 -1.73 -6.35 -14.30
C LEU A 123 -1.46 -7.80 -13.90
N HIS A 124 -2.33 -8.39 -13.07
CA HIS A 124 -2.22 -9.80 -12.69
C HIS A 124 -2.49 -10.73 -13.87
N GLU A 125 -3.52 -10.45 -14.67
CA GLU A 125 -3.84 -11.18 -15.90
C GLU A 125 -2.65 -11.15 -16.87
N ILE A 126 -2.04 -9.98 -17.11
CA ILE A 126 -0.84 -9.83 -17.94
C ILE A 126 0.33 -10.65 -17.40
N ASN A 127 0.58 -10.60 -16.09
CA ASN A 127 1.70 -11.33 -15.47
C ASN A 127 1.54 -12.85 -15.52
N THR A 128 0.29 -13.34 -15.53
CA THR A 128 -0.06 -14.76 -15.52
C THR A 128 -0.24 -15.37 -16.91
N VAL A 129 -0.09 -14.57 -17.98
CA VAL A 129 -0.04 -15.08 -19.36
C VAL A 129 1.03 -16.19 -19.49
N LYS A 130 0.66 -17.29 -20.16
CA LYS A 130 1.53 -18.43 -20.49
C LYS A 130 2.48 -18.07 -21.62
N LYS A 131 3.66 -17.55 -21.28
CA LYS A 131 4.62 -16.98 -22.25
C LYS A 131 5.28 -18.04 -23.14
N ASP A 132 5.18 -19.31 -22.75
CA ASP A 132 5.69 -20.49 -23.46
C ASP A 132 4.68 -21.09 -24.47
N ASP A 133 3.43 -20.64 -24.45
CA ASP A 133 2.39 -21.08 -25.40
C ASP A 133 2.60 -20.44 -26.78
N SER A 134 2.69 -21.27 -27.84
CA SER A 134 2.97 -20.80 -29.20
C SER A 134 1.87 -19.92 -29.79
N THR A 135 0.61 -20.14 -29.40
CA THR A 135 -0.53 -19.31 -29.84
C THR A 135 -0.45 -17.93 -29.21
N ILE A 136 -0.12 -17.88 -27.91
CA ILE A 136 0.11 -16.62 -27.19
C ILE A 136 1.28 -15.85 -27.79
N GLN A 137 2.39 -16.53 -28.08
CA GLN A 137 3.55 -15.90 -28.73
C GLN A 137 3.19 -15.31 -30.09
N GLY A 138 2.45 -16.05 -30.92
CA GLY A 138 1.95 -15.53 -32.21
C GLY A 138 1.04 -14.31 -32.05
N GLY A 139 0.14 -14.34 -31.07
CA GLY A 139 -0.72 -13.20 -30.72
C GLY A 139 0.08 -11.96 -30.28
N ALA A 140 1.07 -12.15 -29.41
CA ALA A 140 1.93 -11.09 -28.90
C ALA A 140 2.79 -10.43 -30.00
N VAL A 141 3.23 -11.21 -31.01
CA VAL A 141 3.92 -10.64 -32.18
C VAL A 141 2.97 -9.79 -33.02
N ASN A 142 1.71 -10.22 -33.18
CA ASN A 142 0.72 -9.52 -33.99
C ASN A 142 0.28 -8.17 -33.39
N ASP A 143 0.20 -8.04 -32.06
CA ASP A 143 -0.24 -6.80 -31.39
C ASP A 143 0.91 -5.89 -30.93
N PHE A 144 2.16 -6.34 -31.03
CA PHE A 144 3.34 -5.67 -30.49
C PHE A 144 3.44 -4.19 -30.88
N ILE A 145 3.31 -3.87 -32.17
CA ILE A 145 3.45 -2.49 -32.67
C ILE A 145 2.40 -1.57 -32.03
N SER A 146 1.16 -2.05 -31.89
CA SER A 146 0.09 -1.27 -31.26
C SER A 146 0.38 -0.96 -29.79
N VAL A 147 0.91 -1.95 -29.05
CA VAL A 147 1.33 -1.77 -27.65
C VAL A 147 2.51 -0.81 -27.56
N TYR A 148 3.52 -0.99 -28.41
CA TYR A 148 4.73 -0.17 -28.43
C TYR A 148 4.42 1.29 -28.74
N ASP A 149 3.64 1.57 -29.78
CA ASP A 149 3.27 2.92 -30.18
C ASP A 149 2.52 3.65 -29.07
N LYS A 150 1.55 2.96 -28.44
CA LYS A 150 0.80 3.53 -27.33
C LYS A 150 1.71 3.87 -26.14
N ALA A 151 2.61 2.96 -25.78
CA ALA A 151 3.56 3.16 -24.68
C ALA A 151 4.51 4.33 -24.99
N PHE A 152 5.01 4.41 -26.22
CA PHE A 152 5.90 5.47 -26.68
C PHE A 152 5.24 6.86 -26.59
N VAL A 153 3.99 6.99 -27.06
CA VAL A 153 3.22 8.23 -26.98
C VAL A 153 3.06 8.69 -25.52
N VAL A 154 2.63 7.80 -24.62
CA VAL A 154 2.45 8.12 -23.19
C VAL A 154 3.78 8.57 -22.55
N ALA A 155 4.88 7.89 -22.86
CA ALA A 155 6.21 8.22 -22.34
C ALA A 155 6.76 9.57 -22.85
N GLN A 156 6.33 10.04 -24.01
CA GLN A 156 6.71 11.37 -24.52
C GLN A 156 5.89 12.50 -23.89
N HIS A 157 4.60 12.27 -23.63
CA HIS A 157 3.74 13.28 -23.00
C HIS A 157 4.12 13.59 -21.55
N SER A 158 4.71 12.63 -20.81
CA SER A 158 5.22 12.88 -19.46
C SER A 158 6.43 13.83 -19.42
N LYS A 159 7.15 14.01 -20.55
CA LYS A 159 8.28 14.95 -20.66
C LYS A 159 7.87 16.38 -21.04
N LYS A 160 6.59 16.64 -21.32
CA LYS A 160 6.10 17.95 -21.79
C LYS A 160 5.28 18.71 -20.73
N THR A 161 5.57 18.53 -19.44
CA THR A 161 5.13 19.52 -18.43
C THR A 161 6.13 20.68 -18.40
N PRO A 162 5.71 21.94 -18.58
CA PRO A 162 6.52 22.92 -19.29
C PRO A 162 7.45 23.72 -18.39
N LEU A 163 8.67 23.97 -18.89
CA LEU A 163 9.43 25.19 -18.65
C LEU A 163 8.60 26.42 -19.11
N LEU A 164 7.56 26.79 -18.36
CA LEU A 164 6.82 28.04 -18.56
C LEU A 164 6.64 28.79 -17.24
N LEU A 165 7.76 29.05 -16.57
CA LEU A 165 7.88 30.08 -15.53
C LEU A 165 9.33 30.59 -15.42
N LYS A 166 9.95 30.91 -16.57
CA LYS A 166 11.25 31.62 -16.61
C LYS A 166 11.29 32.77 -17.61
N HIS A 167 10.17 33.42 -17.90
CA HIS A 167 10.15 34.67 -18.69
C HIS A 167 9.41 35.83 -18.00
N PHE A 168 9.39 35.86 -16.67
CA PHE A 168 8.89 37.04 -15.93
C PHE A 168 9.83 37.58 -14.85
N LEU A 169 11.12 37.27 -14.89
CA LEU A 169 12.14 37.97 -14.11
C LEU A 169 13.47 38.02 -14.88
N GLN A 170 13.50 38.81 -15.96
CA GLN A 170 14.74 39.45 -16.43
C GLN A 170 14.39 40.69 -17.25
N ARG A 171 14.39 41.81 -16.52
CA ARG A 171 14.40 43.23 -16.93
C ARG A 171 13.11 43.83 -17.48
#